data_AF-A0A2E8K4T0-F1
#
_entry.id   AF-A0A2E8K4T0-F1
#
_cell.length_a   1.000
_cell.length_b   1.000
_cell.length_c   1.000
_cell.angle_alpha   90.00
_cell.angle_beta   90.00
_cell.angle_gamma   90.00
#
_symmetry.space_group_name_H-M   'P 1'
#
loop_
_entity.id
_entity.type
_entity.pdbx_description
1 polymer ?
#
loop_
_entity_poly.entity_id
_entity_poly.type
_entity_poly.pdbx_seq_one_letter_code
_entity_poly.pdbx_strand_id
1 'polypeptide(L)'
;MNTSAIVLLLISGTLHNLPDLRSSLFGGYDAWVADFHIWTGVLFISFPALILARTKGALLRNLRVRIFKDPAWHWRRVHLILTLCACSTQATAGIMLLLDIYVPLNITLADALFMVHRTGAWYFGLSLPLHLWMARRAITRTLRSWVT
;
A
#
# COMPACT_ATOMS: atom_id res chain seq x y z
N MET A 1 -4.33 5.21 -6.17
CA MET A 1 -3.80 4.15 -5.28
C MET A 1 -4.26 2.83 -5.86
N ASN A 2 -3.40 1.82 -5.96
CA ASN A 2 -3.80 0.49 -6.44
C ASN A 2 -4.51 -0.24 -5.27
N THR A 3 -5.81 0.02 -5.12
CA THR A 3 -6.61 -0.47 -3.99
C THR A 3 -6.72 -1.99 -3.95
N SER A 4 -6.69 -2.67 -5.10
CA SER A 4 -6.70 -4.13 -5.13
C SER A 4 -5.37 -4.69 -4.58
N ALA A 5 -4.24 -4.12 -5.02
CA ALA A 5 -2.93 -4.54 -4.51
C ALA A 5 -2.76 -4.29 -3.01
N ILE A 6 -3.27 -3.17 -2.47
CA ILE A 6 -3.17 -2.92 -1.02
C ILE A 6 -4.00 -3.93 -0.21
N VAL A 7 -5.18 -4.31 -0.68
CA VAL A 7 -6.01 -5.34 -0.03
C VAL A 7 -5.30 -6.68 -0.05
N LEU A 8 -4.73 -7.08 -1.19
CA LEU A 8 -3.98 -8.32 -1.33
C LEU A 8 -2.73 -8.35 -0.43
N LEU A 9 -2.01 -7.22 -0.32
CA LEU A 9 -0.87 -7.06 0.59
C LEU A 9 -1.27 -7.17 2.07
N LEU A 10 -2.41 -6.57 2.45
CA LEU A 10 -2.92 -6.68 3.81
C LEU A 10 -3.32 -8.12 4.14
N ILE A 11 -4.05 -8.79 3.25
CA ILE A 11 -4.45 -10.19 3.44
C ILE A 11 -3.23 -11.10 3.56
N SER A 12 -2.31 -11.03 2.60
CA SER A 12 -1.10 -11.87 2.61
C SER A 12 -0.19 -11.54 3.80
N GLY A 13 -0.06 -10.26 4.18
CA GLY A 13 0.68 -9.84 5.38
C GLY A 13 0.06 -10.35 6.68
N THR A 14 -1.27 -10.37 6.79
CA THR A 14 -1.96 -10.99 7.94
C THR A 14 -1.71 -12.49 7.98
N LEU A 15 -1.75 -13.19 6.85
CA LEU A 15 -1.47 -14.62 6.77
C LEU A 15 -0.02 -14.96 7.14
N HIS A 16 0.94 -14.07 6.89
CA HIS A 16 2.31 -14.22 7.41
C HIS A 16 2.40 -14.17 8.93
N ASN A 17 1.57 -13.34 9.58
CA ASN A 17 1.55 -13.22 11.02
C ASN A 17 0.71 -14.31 11.72
N LEU A 18 -0.09 -15.07 10.96
CA LEU A 18 -0.99 -16.11 11.46
C LEU A 18 -0.74 -17.43 10.73
N PRO A 19 0.39 -18.11 11.02
CA PRO A 19 0.82 -19.28 10.27
C PRO A 19 -0.17 -20.46 10.38
N ASP A 20 -0.90 -20.59 11.50
CA ASP A 20 -1.92 -21.62 11.68
C ASP A 20 -3.19 -21.34 10.86
N LEU A 21 -3.60 -20.08 10.75
CA LEU A 21 -4.70 -19.67 9.86
C LEU A 21 -4.32 -19.89 8.40
N ARG A 22 -3.08 -19.59 8.03
CA ARG A 22 -2.57 -19.90 6.70
C ARG A 22 -2.61 -21.41 6.43
N SER A 23 -2.12 -22.22 7.38
CA SER A 23 -2.12 -23.67 7.27
C SER A 23 -3.54 -24.25 7.12
N SER A 24 -4.52 -23.74 7.88
CA SER A 24 -5.90 -24.20 7.79
C SER A 24 -6.60 -23.83 6.48
N LEU A 25 -6.27 -22.69 5.88
CA LEU A 25 -6.85 -22.24 4.60
C LEU A 25 -6.25 -22.95 3.39
N PHE A 26 -4.96 -23.28 3.44
CA PHE A 26 -4.20 -23.72 2.26
C PHE A 26 -3.56 -25.11 2.40
N GLY A 27 -3.74 -25.78 3.54
CA GLY A 27 -3.27 -27.14 3.77
C GLY A 27 -1.75 -27.27 3.95
N GLY A 28 -1.03 -26.21 4.32
CA GLY A 28 0.41 -26.26 4.52
C GLY A 28 1.08 -24.92 4.90
N TYR A 29 2.39 -24.98 5.14
CA TYR A 29 3.23 -23.82 5.49
C TYR A 29 4.02 -23.26 4.29
N ASP A 30 3.59 -23.58 3.08
CA ASP A 30 4.29 -23.29 1.83
C ASP A 30 4.65 -21.81 1.66
N ALA A 31 5.77 -21.57 0.97
CA ALA A 31 6.35 -20.25 0.73
C ALA A 31 5.53 -19.40 -0.26
N TRP A 32 4.52 -19.96 -0.92
CA TRP A 32 3.78 -19.25 -1.97
C TRP A 32 3.09 -17.97 -1.47
N VAL A 33 2.68 -17.91 -0.20
CA VAL A 33 2.12 -16.67 0.40
C VAL A 33 3.18 -15.57 0.46
N ALA A 34 4.44 -15.94 0.76
CA ALA A 34 5.58 -15.03 0.76
C ALA A 34 5.85 -14.50 -0.65
N ASP A 35 5.92 -15.39 -1.62
CA ASP A 35 6.15 -15.00 -3.01
C ASP A 35 5.02 -14.09 -3.52
N PHE A 36 3.76 -14.45 -3.23
CA PHE A 36 2.61 -13.65 -3.58
C PHE A 36 2.65 -12.26 -2.93
N HIS A 37 3.02 -12.17 -1.66
CA HIS A 37 3.18 -10.90 -0.95
C HIS A 37 4.26 -10.03 -1.59
N ILE A 38 5.43 -10.60 -1.86
CA ILE A 38 6.57 -9.92 -2.49
C ILE A 38 6.19 -9.38 -3.87
N TRP A 39 5.64 -10.23 -4.75
CA TRP A 39 5.28 -9.83 -6.11
C TRP A 39 4.14 -8.80 -6.13
N THR A 40 3.16 -8.92 -5.25
CA THR A 40 2.12 -7.90 -5.09
C THR A 40 2.73 -6.58 -4.61
N GLY A 41 3.73 -6.62 -3.73
CA GLY A 41 4.50 -5.46 -3.28
C GLY A 41 5.24 -4.77 -4.43
N VAL A 42 5.92 -5.54 -5.26
CA VAL A 42 6.60 -5.04 -6.48
C VAL A 42 5.60 -4.37 -7.42
N LEU A 43 4.42 -4.95 -7.63
CA LEU A 43 3.35 -4.35 -8.43
C LEU A 43 2.80 -3.06 -7.81
N PHE A 44 2.62 -3.05 -6.48
CA PHE A 44 2.12 -1.89 -5.75
C PHE A 44 3.06 -0.68 -5.88
N ILE A 45 4.37 -0.90 -5.85
CA ILE A 45 5.40 0.14 -5.95
C ILE A 45 5.63 0.58 -7.41
N SER A 46 5.66 -0.37 -8.34
CA SER A 46 5.95 -0.07 -9.76
C SER A 46 4.82 0.70 -10.45
N PHE A 47 3.56 0.47 -10.10
CA PHE A 47 2.42 1.12 -10.77
C PHE A 47 2.41 2.66 -10.61
N PRO A 48 2.57 3.23 -9.40
CA PRO A 48 2.73 4.68 -9.23
C PRO A 48 3.96 5.24 -9.95
N ALA A 49 5.08 4.51 -9.95
CA ALA A 49 6.30 4.93 -10.64
C ALA A 49 6.08 5.01 -12.17
N LEU A 50 5.41 4.02 -12.75
CA LEU A 50 5.05 3.99 -14.17
C LEU A 50 4.07 5.12 -14.53
N ILE A 51 3.06 5.39 -13.69
CA ILE A 51 2.14 6.52 -13.92
C ILE A 51 2.89 7.85 -13.85
N LEU A 52 3.81 8.00 -12.89
CA LEU A 52 4.64 9.20 -12.77
C LEU A 52 5.49 9.42 -14.03
N ALA A 53 6.15 8.37 -14.52
CA ALA A 53 6.93 8.40 -15.75
C ALA A 53 6.07 8.75 -16.97
N ARG A 54 4.86 8.18 -17.10
CA ARG A 54 3.96 8.43 -18.23
C ARG A 54 3.32 9.81 -18.24
N THR A 55 3.08 10.41 -17.08
CA THR A 55 2.32 11.67 -16.98
C THR A 55 3.17 12.93 -17.21
N LYS A 56 4.47 12.80 -17.51
CA LYS A 56 5.39 13.94 -17.80
C LYS A 56 5.25 15.10 -16.80
N GLY A 57 5.13 14.77 -15.50
CA GLY A 57 4.99 15.76 -14.41
C GLY A 57 3.58 16.34 -14.20
N ALA A 58 2.58 16.02 -15.04
CA ALA A 58 1.20 16.44 -14.83
C ALA A 58 0.62 15.92 -13.51
N LEU A 59 0.98 14.68 -13.13
CA LEU A 59 0.60 14.11 -11.84
C LEU A 59 1.15 14.94 -10.66
N LEU A 60 2.43 15.31 -10.70
CA LEU A 60 3.07 16.11 -9.65
C LEU A 60 2.46 17.50 -9.56
N ARG A 61 2.15 18.16 -10.69
CA ARG A 61 1.45 19.45 -10.67
C ARG A 61 0.07 19.33 -10.02
N ASN A 62 -0.70 18.31 -10.38
CA ASN A 62 -2.02 18.08 -9.81
C ASN A 62 -1.96 17.77 -8.31
N LEU A 63 -0.99 16.96 -7.87
CA LEU A 63 -0.74 16.72 -6.45
C LEU A 63 -0.37 18.01 -5.72
N ARG A 64 0.52 18.83 -6.29
CA ARG A 64 0.91 20.12 -5.70
C ARG A 64 -0.29 21.06 -5.54
N VAL A 65 -1.18 21.14 -6.54
CA VAL A 65 -2.39 21.97 -6.44
C VAL A 65 -3.31 21.43 -5.34
N ARG A 66 -3.58 20.12 -5.31
CA ARG A 66 -4.47 19.52 -4.29
C ARG A 66 -3.92 19.61 -2.88
N ILE A 67 -2.60 19.55 -2.72
CA ILE A 67 -1.97 19.69 -1.42
C ILE A 67 -1.95 21.18 -1.03
N PHE A 68 -1.36 22.05 -1.83
CA PHE A 68 -1.02 23.41 -1.36
C PHE A 68 -2.05 24.50 -1.69
N LYS A 69 -2.96 24.27 -2.65
CA LYS A 69 -3.82 25.32 -3.20
C LYS A 69 -5.32 25.07 -3.08
N ASP A 70 -5.75 23.92 -2.53
CA ASP A 70 -7.17 23.62 -2.33
C ASP A 70 -7.63 24.16 -0.96
N PRO A 71 -8.41 25.27 -0.92
CA PRO A 71 -8.88 25.86 0.34
C PRO A 71 -10.03 25.06 0.97
N ALA A 72 -10.65 24.12 0.24
CA ALA A 72 -11.97 23.60 0.58
C ALA A 72 -11.95 22.36 1.50
N TRP A 73 -10.80 21.74 1.83
CA TRP A 73 -10.82 20.64 2.81
C TRP A 73 -9.46 20.26 3.39
N HIS A 74 -9.19 20.75 4.60
CA HIS A 74 -7.99 20.46 5.40
C HIS A 74 -7.80 18.95 5.60
N TRP A 75 -8.89 18.22 5.89
CA TRP A 75 -8.87 16.76 6.09
C TRP A 75 -8.47 15.95 4.86
N ARG A 76 -8.87 16.35 3.64
CA ARG A 76 -8.49 15.62 2.42
C ARG A 76 -7.01 15.77 2.13
N ARG A 77 -6.46 16.97 2.36
CA ARG A 77 -5.03 17.26 2.27
C ARG A 77 -4.25 16.42 3.28
N VAL A 78 -4.65 16.44 4.55
CA VAL A 78 -4.02 15.65 5.61
C VAL A 78 -4.04 14.16 5.27
N HIS A 79 -5.20 13.63 4.87
CA HIS A 79 -5.33 12.22 4.45
C HIS A 79 -4.39 11.89 3.30
N LEU A 80 -4.32 12.75 2.27
CA LEU A 80 -3.45 12.54 1.12
C LEU A 80 -1.97 12.53 1.50
N ILE A 81 -1.53 13.48 2.33
CA ILE A 81 -0.14 13.56 2.82
C ILE A 81 0.19 12.31 3.64
N LEU A 82 -0.65 11.94 4.61
CA LEU A 82 -0.43 10.76 5.44
C LEU A 82 -0.40 9.49 4.61
N THR A 83 -1.29 9.36 3.62
CA THR A 83 -1.29 8.22 2.69
C THR A 83 0.02 8.15 1.90
N LEU A 84 0.51 9.28 1.37
CA LEU A 84 1.77 9.32 0.62
C LEU A 84 2.96 8.96 1.51
N CYS A 85 3.05 9.52 2.72
CA CYS A 85 4.10 9.19 3.67
C CYS A 85 4.06 7.71 4.05
N ALA A 86 2.89 7.19 4.42
CA ALA A 86 2.72 5.79 4.77
C ALA A 86 3.08 4.85 3.61
N CYS A 87 2.67 5.16 2.38
CA CYS A 87 3.01 4.36 1.20
C CYS A 87 4.51 4.34 0.96
N SER A 88 5.18 5.49 1.03
CA SER A 88 6.63 5.59 0.86
C SER A 88 7.38 4.83 1.95
N THR A 89 7.00 4.99 3.22
CA THR A 89 7.61 4.28 4.34
C THR A 89 7.42 2.76 4.21
N GLN A 90 6.22 2.31 3.84
CA GLN A 90 5.94 0.89 3.62
C GLN A 90 6.74 0.32 2.46
N ALA A 91 6.81 1.04 1.34
CA ALA A 91 7.60 0.64 0.17
C ALA A 91 9.08 0.50 0.53
N THR A 92 9.66 1.49 1.20
CA THR A 92 11.05 1.44 1.64
C THR A 92 11.30 0.29 2.60
N ALA A 93 10.45 0.13 3.63
CA ALA A 93 10.61 -0.95 4.60
C ALA A 93 10.50 -2.33 3.94
N GLY A 94 9.52 -2.53 3.06
CA GLY A 94 9.34 -3.79 2.33
C GLY A 94 10.51 -4.11 1.39
N ILE A 95 11.04 -3.11 0.67
CA ILE A 95 12.23 -3.30 -0.19
C ILE A 95 13.45 -3.66 0.65
N MET A 96 13.67 -3.01 1.79
CA MET A 96 14.81 -3.32 2.66
C MET A 96 14.70 -4.74 3.24
N LEU A 97 13.51 -5.17 3.68
CA LEU A 97 13.26 -6.54 4.13
C LEU A 97 13.43 -7.56 3.01
N LEU A 98 13.10 -7.22 1.76
CA LEU A 98 13.38 -8.06 0.60
C LEU A 98 14.89 -8.16 0.33
N LEU A 99 15.63 -7.05 0.49
CA LEU A 99 17.08 -7.04 0.30
C LEU A 99 17.81 -7.86 1.36
N ASP A 100 17.29 -7.93 2.59
CA ASP A 100 17.82 -8.76 3.69
C ASP A 100 17.99 -10.24 3.29
N ILE A 101 17.12 -10.74 2.39
CA ILE A 101 17.20 -12.11 1.84
C ILE A 101 18.51 -12.34 1.05
N TYR A 102 18.99 -11.30 0.36
CA TYR A 102 20.17 -11.38 -0.51
C TYR A 102 21.44 -10.83 0.16
N VAL A 103 21.27 -9.81 1.00
CA VAL A 103 22.34 -9.12 1.73
C VAL A 103 21.87 -8.91 3.16
N PRO A 104 22.28 -9.78 4.11
CA PRO A 104 21.83 -9.70 5.49
C PRO A 104 22.10 -8.32 6.10
N LEU A 105 21.04 -7.68 6.56
CA LEU A 105 21.08 -6.42 7.27
C LEU A 105 21.54 -6.65 8.71
N ASN A 106 21.96 -5.56 9.36
CA ASN A 106 22.17 -5.58 10.80
C ASN A 106 20.84 -5.93 11.51
N ILE A 107 20.87 -6.83 12.50
CA ILE A 107 19.66 -7.35 13.16
C ILE A 107 18.77 -6.24 13.75
N THR A 108 19.37 -5.22 14.37
CA THR A 108 18.64 -4.07 14.92
C THR A 108 17.91 -3.29 13.82
N LEU A 109 18.51 -3.18 12.65
CA LEU A 109 17.90 -2.54 11.49
C LEU A 109 16.76 -3.39 10.92
N ALA A 110 16.97 -4.71 10.78
CA ALA A 110 15.93 -5.63 10.32
C ALA A 110 14.69 -5.61 11.22
N ASP A 111 14.89 -5.65 12.55
CA ASP A 111 13.79 -5.58 13.53
C ASP A 111 13.04 -4.25 13.45
N ALA A 112 13.77 -3.12 13.34
CA ALA A 112 13.16 -1.81 13.18
C ALA A 112 12.34 -1.72 11.88
N LEU A 113 12.88 -2.22 10.77
CA LEU A 113 12.18 -2.28 9.48
C LEU A 113 10.93 -3.15 9.56
N PHE A 114 11.01 -4.32 10.18
CA PHE A 114 9.86 -5.21 10.38
C PHE A 114 8.78 -4.54 11.22
N MET A 115 9.15 -3.89 12.33
CA MET A 115 8.23 -3.14 13.18
C MET A 115 7.54 -2.00 12.42
N VAL A 116 8.30 -1.22 11.65
CA VAL A 116 7.76 -0.13 10.82
C VAL A 116 6.84 -0.68 9.73
N HIS A 117 7.24 -1.77 9.06
CA HIS A 117 6.47 -2.42 8.02
C HIS A 117 5.13 -2.93 8.57
N ARG A 118 5.16 -3.68 9.67
CA ARG A 118 3.97 -4.18 10.36
C ARG A 118 3.06 -3.06 10.87
N THR A 119 3.63 -2.01 11.47
CA THR A 119 2.84 -0.89 12.02
C THR A 119 2.13 -0.10 10.92
N GLY A 120 2.80 0.17 9.80
CA GLY A 120 2.15 0.85 8.69
C GLY A 120 1.10 -0.01 7.98
N ALA A 121 1.23 -1.35 7.98
CA ALA A 121 0.16 -2.23 7.52
C ALA A 121 -1.13 -2.05 8.36
N TRP A 122 -1.03 -1.93 9.68
CA TRP A 122 -2.18 -1.60 10.53
C TRP A 122 -2.78 -0.23 10.23
N TYR A 123 -1.94 0.78 10.02
CA TYR A 123 -2.40 2.10 9.56
C TYR A 123 -3.22 1.99 8.26
N PHE A 124 -2.79 1.17 7.30
CA PHE A 124 -3.54 0.94 6.06
C PHE A 124 -4.83 0.16 6.30
N GLY A 125 -4.83 -0.85 7.16
CA GLY A 125 -6.04 -1.58 7.55
C GLY A 125 -7.12 -0.65 8.12
N LEU A 126 -6.74 0.31 8.96
CA LEU A 126 -7.66 1.27 9.58
C LEU A 126 -8.06 2.42 8.64
N SER A 127 -7.14 2.91 7.81
CA SER A 127 -7.38 4.05 6.93
C SER A 127 -8.10 3.69 5.62
N LEU A 128 -8.04 2.42 5.19
CA LEU A 128 -8.65 1.95 3.94
C LEU A 128 -10.19 2.11 3.95
N PRO A 129 -10.94 1.71 4.99
CA PRO A 129 -12.38 1.95 5.04
C PRO A 129 -12.75 3.43 4.94
N LEU A 130 -11.99 4.30 5.63
CA LEU A 130 -12.17 5.75 5.56
C LEU A 130 -11.91 6.28 4.14
N HIS A 131 -10.84 5.80 3.49
CA HIS A 131 -10.52 6.15 2.11
C HIS A 131 -11.63 5.74 1.13
N LEU A 132 -12.15 4.51 1.24
CA LEU A 132 -13.27 4.01 0.44
C LEU A 132 -14.55 4.81 0.67
N TRP A 133 -14.87 5.14 1.93
CA TRP A 133 -16.04 5.93 2.29
C TRP A 133 -15.98 7.36 1.72
N MET A 134 -14.81 8.00 1.73
CA MET A 134 -14.60 9.30 1.09
C MET A 134 -14.68 9.20 -0.44
N ALA A 135 -14.20 8.11 -1.02
CA ALA A 135 -14.22 7.86 -2.46
C ALA A 135 -15.58 7.39 -3.00
N ARG A 136 -16.53 7.02 -2.13
CA ARG A 136 -17.81 6.36 -2.51
C ARG A 136 -18.54 7.03 -3.67
N ARG A 137 -18.67 8.35 -3.65
CA ARG A 137 -19.38 9.11 -4.70
C ARG A 137 -18.70 9.03 -6.06
N ALA A 138 -17.37 8.97 -6.08
CA ALA A 138 -16.59 8.81 -7.30
C ALA A 138 -16.67 7.37 -7.83
N ILE A 139 -16.63 6.38 -6.92
CA ILE A 139 -16.80 4.96 -7.25
C ILE A 139 -18.16 4.72 -7.89
N THR A 140 -19.26 5.14 -7.22
CA THR A 140 -20.62 4.98 -7.74
C THR A 140 -20.81 5.62 -9.11
N ARG A 141 -20.21 6.79 -9.36
CA ARG A 141 -20.27 7.46 -10.66
C ARG A 141 -19.61 6.64 -11.77
N THR A 142 -18.43 6.10 -11.48
CA THR A 142 -17.67 5.26 -12.43
C THR A 142 -18.42 3.97 -12.73
N LEU A 143 -18.97 3.31 -11.71
CA LEU A 143 -19.78 2.10 -11.90
C LEU A 143 -21.02 2.37 -12.75
N ARG A 144 -21.71 3.50 -12.51
CA ARG A 144 -22.87 3.88 -13.34
C ARG A 144 -22.52 4.07 -14.80
N SER A 145 -21.38 4.70 -15.11
CA SER A 145 -20.92 4.87 -16.49
C SER A 145 -20.53 3.58 -17.22
N TRP A 146 -20.44 2.45 -16.51
CA TRP A 146 -20.23 1.14 -17.15
C TRP A 146 -21.54 0.45 -17.52
N VAL A 147 -22.65 0.88 -16.92
CA VAL A 147 -23.98 0.31 -17.14
C VAL A 147 -24.77 1.10 -18.19
N THR A 148 -24.39 2.35 -18.44
CA THR A 148 -24.94 3.25 -19.48
C THR A 148 -24.01 3.36 -20.67
#